data_AF-A0A662P3J6-F1
#
_entry.id   AF-A0A662P3J6-F1
#
_cell.length_a   1.000
_cell.length_b   1.000
_cell.length_c   1.000
_cell.angle_alpha   90.00
_cell.angle_beta   90.00
_cell.angle_gamma   90.00
#
_symmetry.space_group_name_H-M   'P 1'
#
loop_
_entity.id
_entity.type
_entity.pdbx_description
1 polymer ?
#
loop_
_entity_poly.entity_id
_entity_poly.type
_entity_poly.pdbx_seq_one_letter_code
_entity_poly.pdbx_strand_id
1 'polypeptide(L)'
;MKSIISGSIMRRMRERMDRIERLRALLEDIGEGEIPQEKRDEVIKYLKEIWDDLKRPDVGLDAYKLDRIEELEWRPPKFSFLIERHGAVVLGSTRAELQYWWVNLETGEADYVERGYRQIYSRIKPWRTAEIRKVAREIAQLVLSGKEDNRLRWISDRKVQVLTKRIIPDYSWLPKQTLEGRRKRFYRVLEDHLRDKGWVRKGSYLEKIEGD
;
A
#
# COMPACT_ATOMS: atom_id res chain seq x y z
N MET A 1 10.10 10.86 -47.64
CA MET A 1 8.91 11.23 -46.84
C MET A 1 9.41 12.01 -45.62
N LYS A 2 9.43 13.35 -45.68
CA LYS A 2 9.94 14.20 -44.59
C LYS A 2 8.80 14.46 -43.60
N SER A 3 8.94 13.98 -42.36
CA SER A 3 8.03 14.33 -41.26
C SER A 3 8.11 15.83 -41.00
N ILE A 4 6.99 16.55 -41.24
CA ILE A 4 6.87 17.96 -40.88
C ILE A 4 6.50 17.99 -39.39
N ILE A 5 7.52 18.05 -38.54
CA ILE A 5 7.32 18.32 -37.11
C ILE A 5 6.85 19.78 -37.00
N SER A 6 5.63 19.99 -36.50
CA SER A 6 5.04 21.33 -36.30
C SER A 6 5.94 22.21 -35.42
N GLY A 7 6.02 23.52 -35.72
CA GLY A 7 6.84 24.48 -34.97
C GLY A 7 6.54 24.52 -33.46
N SER A 8 5.32 24.18 -33.06
CA SER A 8 4.93 24.04 -31.64
C SER A 8 5.63 22.87 -30.95
N ILE A 9 5.81 21.74 -31.65
CA ILE A 9 6.51 20.55 -31.14
C ILE A 9 8.01 20.85 -30.99
N MET A 10 8.60 21.49 -32.01
CA MET A 10 10.02 21.91 -31.97
C MET A 10 10.31 22.88 -30.82
N ARG A 11 9.40 23.83 -30.55
CA ARG A 11 9.54 24.76 -29.41
C ARG A 11 9.51 24.02 -28.08
N ARG A 12 8.55 23.12 -27.88
CA ARG A 12 8.42 22.33 -26.65
C ARG A 12 9.64 21.42 -26.41
N MET A 13 10.17 20.80 -27.47
CA MET A 13 11.38 19.98 -27.38
C MET A 13 12.59 20.80 -26.97
N ARG A 14 12.75 22.01 -27.52
CA ARG A 14 13.83 22.94 -27.13
C ARG A 14 13.72 23.37 -25.68
N GLU A 15 12.55 23.84 -25.25
CA GLU A 15 12.31 24.25 -23.87
C GLU A 15 12.60 23.12 -22.87
N ARG A 16 12.25 21.87 -23.21
CA ARG A 16 12.56 20.68 -22.42
C ARG A 16 14.09 20.48 -22.31
N MET A 17 14.80 20.53 -23.43
CA MET A 17 16.26 20.35 -23.43
C MET A 17 16.95 21.44 -22.62
N ASP A 18 16.50 22.70 -22.73
CA ASP A 18 17.05 23.81 -21.96
C ASP A 18 16.87 23.60 -20.44
N ARG A 19 15.72 23.04 -20.01
CA ARG A 19 15.49 22.72 -18.59
C ARG A 19 16.36 21.56 -18.10
N ILE A 20 16.50 20.51 -18.91
CA ILE A 20 17.38 19.38 -18.59
C ILE A 20 18.83 19.84 -18.48
N GLU A 21 19.29 20.69 -19.39
CA GLU A 21 20.65 21.21 -19.39
C GLU A 21 20.94 22.09 -18.16
N ARG A 22 19.96 22.85 -17.66
CA ARG A 22 20.13 23.60 -16.39
C ARG A 22 20.38 22.68 -15.20
N LEU A 23 19.59 21.61 -15.07
CA LEU A 23 19.80 20.64 -14.01
C LEU A 23 21.16 19.95 -14.17
N ARG A 24 21.51 19.55 -15.39
CA ARG A 24 22.79 18.92 -15.69
C ARG A 24 23.97 19.83 -15.33
N ALA A 25 23.96 21.08 -15.77
CA ALA A 25 25.03 22.04 -15.49
C ALA A 25 25.19 22.29 -13.98
N LEU A 26 24.08 22.37 -13.23
CA LEU A 26 24.13 22.46 -11.77
C LEU A 26 24.80 21.22 -11.15
N LEU A 27 24.46 20.02 -11.60
CA LEU A 27 25.03 18.78 -11.08
C LEU A 27 26.51 18.61 -11.47
N GLU A 28 26.91 19.05 -12.66
CA GLU A 28 28.30 19.09 -13.09
C GLU A 28 29.13 20.08 -12.25
N ASP A 29 28.58 21.24 -11.89
CA ASP A 29 29.22 22.21 -10.96
C ASP A 29 29.38 21.65 -9.55
N ILE A 30 28.39 20.90 -9.05
CA ILE A 30 28.46 20.23 -7.75
C ILE A 30 29.53 19.13 -7.73
N GLY A 31 29.70 18.42 -8.85
CA GLY A 31 30.62 17.29 -8.98
C GLY A 31 29.96 15.93 -8.70
N GLU A 32 30.66 14.86 -9.07
CA GLU A 32 30.19 13.49 -8.88
C GLU A 32 30.10 13.13 -7.39
N GLY A 33 28.99 12.48 -7.00
CA GLY A 33 28.76 11.98 -5.65
C GLY A 33 27.45 12.46 -5.04
N GLU A 34 27.41 12.44 -3.70
CA GLU A 34 26.26 12.89 -2.93
C GLU A 34 26.03 14.39 -3.09
N ILE A 35 24.76 14.79 -3.29
CA ILE A 35 24.40 16.20 -3.41
C ILE A 35 24.45 16.89 -2.03
N PRO A 36 25.26 17.95 -1.86
CA PRO A 36 25.35 18.71 -0.62
C PRO A 36 24.00 19.28 -0.17
N GLN A 37 23.78 19.31 1.15
CA GLN A 37 22.49 19.69 1.73
C GLN A 37 22.02 21.08 1.28
N GLU A 38 22.94 22.04 1.16
CA GLU A 38 22.71 23.42 0.72
C GLU A 38 22.31 23.55 -0.75
N LYS A 39 22.54 22.50 -1.57
CA LYS A 39 22.17 22.45 -2.99
C LYS A 39 20.91 21.62 -3.26
N ARG A 40 20.41 20.85 -2.28
CA ARG A 40 19.29 19.92 -2.48
C ARG A 40 18.02 20.62 -2.94
N ASP A 41 17.65 21.74 -2.34
CA ASP A 41 16.42 22.46 -2.70
C ASP A 41 16.46 22.99 -4.14
N GLU A 42 17.64 23.44 -4.59
CA GLU A 42 17.84 23.91 -5.96
C GLU A 42 17.76 22.75 -6.96
N VAL A 43 18.39 21.62 -6.65
CA VAL A 43 18.32 20.38 -7.45
C VAL A 43 16.88 19.87 -7.54
N ILE A 44 16.15 19.81 -6.41
CA ILE A 44 14.75 19.37 -6.36
C ILE A 44 13.86 20.29 -7.20
N LYS A 45 14.08 21.60 -7.11
CA LYS A 45 13.34 22.58 -7.93
C LYS A 45 13.52 22.29 -9.42
N TYR A 46 14.76 22.13 -9.90
CA TYR A 46 14.98 21.85 -11.33
C TYR A 46 14.50 20.46 -11.74
N LEU A 47 14.62 19.45 -10.88
CA LEU A 47 14.04 18.13 -11.14
C LEU A 47 12.51 18.23 -11.33
N LYS A 48 11.82 18.99 -10.47
CA LYS A 48 10.36 19.21 -10.57
C LYS A 48 9.97 19.85 -11.90
N GLU A 49 10.75 20.81 -12.39
CA GLU A 49 10.49 21.51 -13.66
C GLU A 49 10.56 20.59 -14.89
N ILE A 50 11.33 19.49 -14.81
CA ILE A 50 11.44 18.52 -15.92
C ILE A 50 10.61 17.25 -15.71
N TRP A 51 10.08 17.03 -14.51
CA TRP A 51 9.55 15.73 -14.08
C TRP A 51 8.45 15.16 -14.98
N ASP A 52 7.55 16.02 -15.44
CA ASP A 52 6.42 15.61 -16.29
C ASP A 52 6.80 15.49 -17.78
N ASP A 53 8.00 15.96 -18.15
CA ASP A 53 8.55 15.82 -19.50
C ASP A 53 9.47 14.59 -19.65
N LEU A 54 9.82 13.93 -18.55
CA LEU A 54 10.65 12.72 -18.58
C LEU A 54 9.85 11.52 -19.12
N LYS A 55 10.52 10.68 -19.91
CA LYS A 55 9.97 9.37 -20.26
C LYS A 55 10.12 8.45 -19.04
N ARG A 56 9.03 8.25 -18.30
CA ARG A 56 9.01 7.51 -17.03
C ARG A 56 7.76 6.63 -16.87
N PRO A 57 7.81 5.57 -16.05
CA PRO A 57 6.61 4.83 -15.64
C PRO A 57 5.59 5.74 -14.95
N ASP A 58 4.30 5.53 -15.24
CA ASP A 58 3.22 6.17 -14.49
C ASP A 58 2.85 5.33 -13.26
N VAL A 59 3.48 5.67 -12.14
CA VAL A 59 3.25 5.02 -10.84
C VAL A 59 2.71 6.01 -9.80
N GLY A 60 2.08 7.09 -10.26
CA GLY A 60 1.47 8.11 -9.41
C GLY A 60 2.48 8.89 -8.55
N LEU A 61 3.67 9.12 -9.08
CA LEU A 61 4.67 10.04 -8.53
C LEU A 61 4.63 11.36 -9.33
N ASP A 62 3.91 12.34 -8.81
CA ASP A 62 3.78 13.68 -9.42
C ASP A 62 4.90 14.60 -8.92
N ALA A 63 5.23 15.65 -9.68
CA ALA A 63 6.34 16.56 -9.39
C ALA A 63 6.30 17.13 -7.95
N TYR A 64 5.14 17.53 -7.45
CA TYR A 64 5.01 18.08 -6.10
C TYR A 64 5.40 17.09 -4.98
N LYS A 65 5.40 15.78 -5.25
CA LYS A 65 5.77 14.75 -4.27
C LYS A 65 7.29 14.61 -4.10
N LEU A 66 8.08 15.26 -4.96
CA LEU A 66 9.55 15.24 -4.94
C LEU A 66 10.16 16.03 -3.78
N ASP A 67 9.38 16.76 -2.98
CA ASP A 67 9.87 17.37 -1.72
C ASP A 67 10.29 16.35 -0.66
N ARG A 68 10.03 15.06 -0.91
CA ARG A 68 10.24 13.95 0.03
C ARG A 68 11.37 13.03 -0.40
N ILE A 69 12.18 13.45 -1.37
CA ILE A 69 13.30 12.63 -1.85
C ILE A 69 14.46 12.67 -0.85
N GLU A 70 15.15 11.55 -0.75
CA GLU A 70 16.28 11.31 0.15
C GLU A 70 17.46 10.78 -0.70
N GLU A 71 18.67 10.75 -0.14
CA GLU A 71 19.85 10.12 -0.77
C GLU A 71 20.09 10.56 -2.23
N LEU A 72 20.12 11.87 -2.47
CA LEU A 72 20.38 12.43 -3.80
C LEU A 72 21.85 12.20 -4.18
N GLU A 73 22.07 11.60 -5.34
CA GLU A 73 23.39 11.28 -5.84
C GLU A 73 23.49 11.57 -7.34
N TRP A 74 24.59 12.21 -7.75
CA TRP A 74 24.94 12.42 -9.14
C TRP A 74 26.10 11.52 -9.53
N ARG A 75 25.85 10.63 -10.49
CA ARG A 75 26.89 9.86 -11.18
C ARG A 75 26.64 9.98 -12.67
N PRO A 76 27.31 10.92 -13.37
CA PRO A 76 27.02 11.22 -14.76
C PRO A 76 26.88 9.96 -15.63
N PRO A 77 25.87 9.87 -16.52
CA PRO A 77 24.82 10.86 -16.79
C PRO A 77 23.56 10.70 -15.91
N LYS A 78 23.63 9.92 -14.82
CA LYS A 78 22.50 9.52 -14.00
C LYS A 78 22.43 10.30 -12.68
N PHE A 79 21.30 10.95 -12.47
CA PHE A 79 20.91 11.50 -11.19
C PHE A 79 19.97 10.51 -10.49
N SER A 80 20.24 10.16 -9.24
CA SER A 80 19.43 9.18 -8.49
C SER A 80 19.01 9.68 -7.13
N PHE A 81 17.90 9.15 -6.63
CA PHE A 81 17.35 9.48 -5.33
C PHE A 81 16.44 8.36 -4.82
N LEU A 82 16.26 8.32 -3.50
CA LEU A 82 15.29 7.48 -2.83
C LEU A 82 14.01 8.27 -2.56
N ILE A 83 12.85 7.61 -2.62
CA ILE A 83 11.59 8.22 -2.19
C ILE A 83 10.66 7.21 -1.53
N GLU A 84 9.99 7.67 -0.48
CA GLU A 84 9.00 6.90 0.24
C GLU A 84 7.59 7.03 -0.36
N ARG A 85 6.97 5.88 -0.63
CA ARG A 85 5.63 5.74 -1.23
C ARG A 85 4.63 5.21 -0.20
N HIS A 86 3.60 6.02 0.02
CA HIS A 86 2.55 5.77 1.01
C HIS A 86 1.27 5.14 0.42
N GLY A 87 1.30 4.64 -0.81
CA GLY A 87 0.08 4.11 -1.48
C GLY A 87 -0.60 3.01 -0.66
N ALA A 88 0.17 2.01 -0.22
CA ALA A 88 -0.35 0.95 0.63
C ALA A 88 -0.71 1.43 2.05
N VAL A 89 -0.04 2.49 2.54
CA VAL A 89 -0.30 3.05 3.88
C VAL A 89 -1.70 3.65 3.95
N VAL A 90 -2.13 4.35 2.91
CA VAL A 90 -3.52 4.86 2.79
C VAL A 90 -4.56 3.73 2.84
N LEU A 91 -4.19 2.52 2.40
CA LEU A 91 -5.01 1.32 2.48
C LEU A 91 -4.86 0.54 3.80
N GLY A 92 -4.11 1.08 4.76
CA GLY A 92 -3.94 0.50 6.09
C GLY A 92 -2.70 -0.36 6.27
N SER A 93 -1.76 -0.36 5.32
CA SER A 93 -0.41 -0.87 5.55
C SER A 93 0.29 -0.04 6.62
N THR A 94 1.08 -0.70 7.46
CA THR A 94 1.98 -0.01 8.39
C THR A 94 3.35 0.26 7.77
N ARG A 95 3.55 -0.13 6.51
CA ARG A 95 4.81 -0.03 5.77
C ARG A 95 4.64 0.82 4.52
N ALA A 96 5.56 1.74 4.31
CA ALA A 96 5.71 2.47 3.06
C ALA A 96 6.75 1.79 2.18
N GLU A 97 6.51 1.78 0.88
CA GLU A 97 7.45 1.25 -0.11
C GLU A 97 8.56 2.29 -0.35
N LEU A 98 9.81 1.82 -0.45
CA LEU A 98 10.95 2.66 -0.81
C LEU A 98 11.26 2.43 -2.27
N GLN A 99 11.25 3.50 -3.06
CA GLN A 99 11.61 3.46 -4.47
C GLN A 99 12.93 4.17 -4.69
N TYR A 100 13.89 3.50 -5.32
CA TYR A 100 15.11 4.12 -5.80
C TYR A 100 14.90 4.50 -7.27
N TRP A 101 14.90 5.79 -7.54
CA TRP A 101 14.74 6.36 -8.87
C TRP A 101 16.09 6.74 -9.45
N TRP A 102 16.21 6.63 -10.76
CA TRP A 102 17.29 7.24 -11.52
C TRP A 102 16.72 7.99 -12.72
N VAL A 103 17.36 9.09 -13.07
CA VAL A 103 17.06 9.96 -14.20
C VAL A 103 18.33 10.09 -15.02
N ASN A 104 18.28 9.64 -16.27
CA ASN A 104 19.37 9.84 -17.22
C ASN A 104 19.15 11.18 -17.93
N LEU A 105 20.01 12.16 -17.64
CA LEU A 105 19.85 13.53 -18.15
C LEU A 105 20.29 13.69 -19.62
N GLU A 106 21.00 12.72 -20.20
CA GLU A 106 21.31 12.75 -21.64
C GLU A 106 20.13 12.29 -22.50
N THR A 107 19.42 11.27 -22.03
CA THR A 107 18.30 10.64 -22.76
C THR A 107 16.94 11.20 -22.36
N GLY A 108 16.84 11.83 -21.19
CA GLY A 108 15.58 12.28 -20.60
C GLY A 108 14.66 11.12 -20.20
N GLU A 109 15.23 9.97 -19.88
CA GLU A 109 14.54 8.78 -19.38
C GLU A 109 14.69 8.68 -17.86
N ALA A 110 13.65 8.19 -17.19
CA ALA A 110 13.70 7.87 -15.77
C ALA A 110 12.99 6.55 -15.49
N ASP A 111 13.53 5.79 -14.54
CA ASP A 111 12.94 4.54 -14.08
C ASP A 111 13.24 4.35 -12.60
N TYR A 112 12.67 3.31 -12.00
CA TYR A 112 12.86 3.00 -10.60
C TYR A 112 12.97 1.51 -10.33
N VAL A 113 13.54 1.20 -9.17
CA VAL A 113 13.48 -0.14 -8.58
C VAL A 113 12.93 -0.06 -7.16
N GLU A 114 12.15 -1.05 -6.77
CA GLU A 114 11.69 -1.18 -5.38
C GLU A 114 12.87 -1.59 -4.49
N ARG A 115 13.15 -0.80 -3.46
CA ARG A 115 14.18 -1.04 -2.45
C ARG A 115 13.58 -1.41 -1.08
N GLY A 116 12.56 -2.26 -1.12
CA GLY A 116 11.91 -2.78 0.07
C GLY A 116 10.97 -1.76 0.71
N TYR A 117 10.91 -1.75 2.04
CA TYR A 117 9.87 -1.00 2.76
C TYR A 117 10.37 -0.44 4.10
N ARG A 118 9.95 0.79 4.42
CA ARG A 118 10.11 1.43 5.72
C ARG A 118 8.89 1.20 6.60
N GLN A 119 9.11 0.88 7.88
CA GLN A 119 8.02 0.73 8.85
C GLN A 119 7.61 2.11 9.38
N ILE A 120 6.37 2.54 9.13
CA ILE A 120 5.87 3.88 9.48
C ILE A 120 5.10 3.86 10.80
N TYR A 121 4.31 2.81 11.03
CA TYR A 121 3.52 2.66 12.25
C TYR A 121 3.87 1.36 12.97
N SER A 122 3.77 1.35 14.29
CA SER A 122 3.89 0.12 15.07
C SER A 122 2.91 -0.95 14.56
N ARG A 123 3.39 -2.18 14.45
CA ARG A 123 2.57 -3.29 13.95
C ARG A 123 1.41 -3.52 14.92
N ILE A 124 0.19 -3.55 14.38
CA ILE A 124 -1.00 -3.87 15.15
C ILE A 124 -0.84 -5.28 15.73
N LYS A 125 -1.12 -5.45 17.03
CA LYS A 125 -1.04 -6.74 17.71
C LYS A 125 -1.83 -7.79 16.90
N PRO A 126 -1.18 -8.88 16.45
CA PRO A 126 -1.87 -9.89 15.67
C PRO A 126 -2.89 -10.62 16.55
N TRP A 127 -4.04 -10.94 15.99
CA TRP A 127 -4.98 -11.87 16.63
C TRP A 127 -4.48 -13.28 16.36
N ARG A 128 -3.88 -13.91 17.38
CA ARG A 128 -3.07 -15.12 17.22
C ARG A 128 -3.97 -16.32 16.92
N THR A 129 -3.44 -17.29 16.17
CA THR A 129 -4.17 -18.51 15.78
C THR A 129 -4.72 -19.26 16.99
N ALA A 130 -3.96 -19.33 18.10
CA ALA A 130 -4.42 -19.98 19.32
C ALA A 130 -5.64 -19.28 19.95
N GLU A 131 -5.66 -17.95 19.99
CA GLU A 131 -6.78 -17.14 20.49
C GLU A 131 -8.02 -17.33 19.61
N ILE A 132 -7.81 -17.31 18.28
CA ILE A 132 -8.88 -17.55 17.29
C ILE A 132 -9.49 -18.94 17.49
N ARG A 133 -8.66 -19.98 17.62
CA ARG A 133 -9.13 -21.36 17.84
C ARG A 133 -9.88 -21.51 19.13
N LYS A 134 -9.40 -20.91 20.22
CA LYS A 134 -10.07 -20.94 21.52
C LYS A 134 -11.48 -20.35 21.42
N VAL A 135 -11.61 -19.12 20.94
CA VAL A 135 -12.93 -18.46 20.91
C VAL A 135 -13.87 -19.07 19.86
N ALA A 136 -13.35 -19.53 18.71
CA ALA A 136 -14.19 -20.21 17.71
C ALA A 136 -14.77 -21.52 18.26
N ARG A 137 -13.97 -22.28 19.03
CA ARG A 137 -14.44 -23.49 19.71
C ARG A 137 -15.50 -23.19 20.77
N GLU A 138 -15.29 -22.16 21.59
CA GLU A 138 -16.28 -21.73 22.59
C GLU A 138 -17.62 -21.36 21.92
N ILE A 139 -17.58 -20.58 20.84
CA ILE A 139 -18.78 -20.21 20.09
C ILE A 139 -19.45 -21.44 19.47
N ALA A 140 -18.68 -22.36 18.88
CA ALA A 140 -19.23 -23.60 18.34
C ALA A 140 -19.96 -24.42 19.42
N GLN A 141 -19.37 -24.56 20.61
CA GLN A 141 -19.99 -25.27 21.73
C GLN A 141 -21.29 -24.61 22.20
N LEU A 142 -21.35 -23.28 22.26
CA LEU A 142 -22.57 -22.54 22.60
C LEU A 142 -23.68 -22.77 21.56
N VAL A 143 -23.33 -22.74 20.27
CA VAL A 143 -24.28 -23.03 19.19
C VAL A 143 -24.79 -24.47 19.27
N LEU A 144 -23.90 -25.45 19.47
CA LEU A 144 -24.30 -26.86 19.54
C LEU A 144 -25.14 -27.19 20.78
N SER A 145 -24.94 -26.46 21.88
CA SER A 145 -25.72 -26.63 23.11
C SER A 145 -27.00 -25.80 23.15
N GLY A 146 -27.25 -24.93 22.16
CA GLY A 146 -28.42 -24.04 22.17
C GLY A 146 -28.37 -22.99 23.29
N LYS A 147 -27.18 -22.70 23.85
CA LYS A 147 -27.06 -21.82 25.02
C LYS A 147 -27.10 -20.35 24.63
N GLU A 148 -27.76 -19.53 25.43
CA GLU A 148 -27.71 -18.08 25.31
C GLU A 148 -26.33 -17.53 25.66
N ASP A 149 -25.85 -16.58 24.87
CA ASP A 149 -24.59 -15.88 25.08
C ASP A 149 -24.69 -14.51 24.42
N ASN A 150 -24.12 -13.49 25.03
CA ASN A 150 -24.19 -12.13 24.49
C ASN A 150 -23.48 -11.97 23.13
N ARG A 151 -22.62 -12.91 22.70
CA ARG A 151 -21.98 -12.96 21.38
C ARG A 151 -22.87 -13.60 20.31
N LEU A 152 -23.98 -14.20 20.71
CA LEU A 152 -24.95 -14.87 19.84
C LEU A 152 -26.30 -14.17 19.93
N ARG A 153 -27.04 -14.18 18.83
CA ARG A 153 -28.44 -13.75 18.80
C ARG A 153 -29.25 -14.81 18.09
N TRP A 154 -29.96 -15.61 18.87
CA TRP A 154 -30.84 -16.66 18.38
C TRP A 154 -32.05 -16.03 17.68
N ILE A 155 -32.33 -16.50 16.47
CA ILE A 155 -33.53 -16.14 15.69
C ILE A 155 -34.54 -17.29 15.77
N SER A 156 -34.04 -18.52 15.80
CA SER A 156 -34.77 -19.75 16.10
C SER A 156 -33.78 -20.82 16.55
N ASP A 157 -34.25 -21.97 17.02
CA ASP A 157 -33.39 -23.11 17.42
C ASP A 157 -32.46 -23.62 16.32
N ARG A 158 -32.74 -23.27 15.06
CA ARG A 158 -31.97 -23.65 13.87
C ARG A 158 -31.27 -22.48 13.20
N LYS A 159 -31.38 -21.27 13.74
CA LYS A 159 -30.79 -20.07 13.15
C LYS A 159 -30.27 -19.12 14.20
N VAL A 160 -28.97 -18.86 14.16
CA VAL A 160 -28.30 -17.97 15.09
C VAL A 160 -27.42 -16.98 14.35
N GLN A 161 -27.48 -15.71 14.75
CA GLN A 161 -26.57 -14.69 14.29
C GLN A 161 -25.34 -14.63 15.19
N VAL A 162 -24.16 -14.64 14.59
CA VAL A 162 -22.88 -14.46 15.28
C VAL A 162 -22.52 -12.97 15.31
N LEU A 163 -22.52 -12.36 16.48
CA LEU A 163 -22.23 -10.94 16.67
C LEU A 163 -20.72 -10.70 16.71
N THR A 164 -20.07 -10.70 15.54
CA THR A 164 -18.59 -10.62 15.44
C THR A 164 -17.96 -9.44 16.15
N LYS A 165 -18.67 -8.31 16.27
CA LYS A 165 -18.20 -7.12 17.01
C LYS A 165 -17.95 -7.40 18.50
N ARG A 166 -18.58 -8.43 19.06
CA ARG A 166 -18.43 -8.87 20.47
C ARG A 166 -17.39 -9.99 20.63
N ILE A 167 -16.81 -10.47 19.55
CA ILE A 167 -15.89 -11.63 19.52
C ILE A 167 -14.50 -11.21 19.05
N ILE A 168 -14.48 -10.51 17.92
CA ILE A 168 -13.26 -10.11 17.24
C ILE A 168 -12.83 -8.78 17.83
N PRO A 169 -11.56 -8.62 18.22
CA PRO A 169 -11.06 -7.30 18.63
C PRO A 169 -11.22 -6.33 17.45
N ASP A 170 -12.22 -5.46 17.58
CA ASP A 170 -12.71 -4.53 16.56
C ASP A 170 -12.57 -3.11 17.15
N TYR A 171 -11.37 -2.54 17.04
CA TYR A 171 -11.09 -1.18 17.48
C TYR A 171 -11.47 -0.20 16.37
N SER A 172 -11.99 0.97 16.73
CA SER A 172 -12.44 2.00 15.77
C SER A 172 -11.35 2.46 14.79
N TRP A 173 -10.09 2.36 15.19
CA TRP A 173 -8.91 2.72 14.39
C TRP A 173 -8.29 1.55 13.61
N LEU A 174 -8.89 0.36 13.67
CA LEU A 174 -8.36 -0.82 12.99
C LEU A 174 -8.62 -0.74 11.47
N PRO A 175 -7.62 -0.94 10.61
CA PRO A 175 -7.83 -0.97 9.17
C PRO A 175 -8.86 -2.02 8.75
N LYS A 176 -9.76 -1.64 7.82
CA LYS A 176 -10.85 -2.52 7.34
C LYS A 176 -10.34 -3.89 6.86
N GLN A 177 -9.26 -3.90 6.09
CA GLN A 177 -8.63 -5.13 5.59
C GLN A 177 -8.13 -6.05 6.74
N THR A 178 -7.63 -5.46 7.82
CA THR A 178 -7.21 -6.23 9.01
C THR A 178 -8.41 -6.87 9.70
N LEU A 179 -9.50 -6.10 9.87
CA LEU A 179 -10.75 -6.60 10.45
C LEU A 179 -11.36 -7.73 9.60
N GLU A 180 -11.38 -7.58 8.29
CA GLU A 180 -11.86 -8.60 7.34
C GLU A 180 -11.01 -9.87 7.41
N GLY A 181 -9.68 -9.72 7.44
CA GLY A 181 -8.76 -10.85 7.61
C GLY A 181 -9.00 -11.59 8.93
N ARG A 182 -9.26 -10.86 10.02
CA ARG A 182 -9.64 -11.45 11.32
C ARG A 182 -10.96 -12.21 11.22
N ARG A 183 -12.00 -11.62 10.63
CA ARG A 183 -13.31 -12.27 10.39
C ARG A 183 -13.17 -13.55 9.59
N LYS A 184 -12.44 -13.51 8.48
CA LYS A 184 -12.21 -14.68 7.61
C LYS A 184 -11.54 -15.82 8.36
N ARG A 185 -10.51 -15.53 9.17
CA ARG A 185 -9.81 -16.56 9.96
C ARG A 185 -10.70 -17.15 11.06
N PHE A 186 -11.46 -16.31 11.76
CA PHE A 186 -12.39 -16.77 12.79
C PHE A 186 -13.45 -17.71 12.21
N TYR A 187 -14.13 -17.28 11.15
CA TYR A 187 -15.20 -18.08 10.59
C TYR A 187 -14.72 -19.37 9.95
N ARG A 188 -13.52 -19.39 9.35
CA ARG A 188 -12.93 -20.65 8.85
C ARG A 188 -12.87 -21.70 9.96
N VAL A 189 -12.33 -21.33 11.13
CA VAL A 189 -12.20 -22.26 12.26
C VAL A 189 -13.57 -22.60 12.86
N LEU A 190 -14.50 -21.65 12.91
CA LEU A 190 -15.85 -21.89 13.39
C LEU A 190 -16.62 -22.86 12.50
N GLU A 191 -16.53 -22.67 11.17
CA GLU A 191 -17.14 -23.56 10.17
C GLU A 191 -16.55 -24.97 10.27
N ASP A 192 -15.23 -25.11 10.45
CA ASP A 192 -14.59 -26.42 10.64
C ASP A 192 -15.13 -27.18 11.87
N HIS A 193 -15.48 -26.47 12.95
CA HIS A 193 -16.10 -27.09 14.14
C HIS A 193 -17.58 -27.48 13.98
N LEU A 194 -18.26 -26.87 13.00
CA LEU A 194 -19.72 -26.95 12.85
C LEU A 194 -20.15 -27.80 11.64
N ARG A 195 -19.26 -27.99 10.66
CA ARG A 195 -19.53 -28.69 9.40
C ARG A 195 -20.17 -30.06 9.60
N ASP A 196 -19.55 -30.90 10.42
CA ASP A 196 -20.02 -32.28 10.66
C ASP A 196 -21.24 -32.35 11.58
N LYS A 197 -21.74 -31.20 12.05
CA LYS A 197 -22.92 -31.09 12.92
C LYS A 197 -24.12 -30.46 12.20
N GLY A 198 -24.03 -30.32 10.87
CA GLY A 198 -25.12 -29.82 10.02
C GLY A 198 -25.35 -28.31 10.09
N TRP A 199 -24.41 -27.55 10.65
CA TRP A 199 -24.52 -26.09 10.73
C TRP A 199 -23.68 -25.43 9.63
N VAL A 200 -24.32 -24.59 8.83
CA VAL A 200 -23.69 -23.90 7.69
C VAL A 200 -23.81 -22.40 7.85
N ARG A 201 -22.76 -21.69 7.44
CA ARG A 201 -22.70 -20.24 7.52
C ARG A 201 -23.32 -19.57 6.30
N LYS A 202 -24.16 -18.57 6.55
CA LYS A 202 -24.66 -17.61 5.55
C LYS A 202 -24.42 -16.18 6.04
N GLY A 203 -23.34 -15.56 5.58
CA GLY A 203 -22.97 -14.20 5.99
C GLY A 203 -22.58 -14.12 7.48
N SER A 204 -23.41 -13.47 8.30
CA SER A 204 -23.23 -13.43 9.77
C SER A 204 -24.06 -14.48 10.52
N TYR A 205 -24.85 -15.27 9.80
CA TYR A 205 -25.74 -16.28 10.36
C TYR A 205 -25.13 -17.68 10.23
N LEU A 206 -25.51 -18.53 11.17
CA LEU A 206 -25.37 -19.98 11.10
C LEU A 206 -26.78 -20.57 11.04
N GLU A 207 -27.00 -21.47 10.09
CA GLU A 207 -28.26 -22.15 9.86
C GLU A 207 -28.03 -23.66 9.90
N LYS A 208 -28.89 -24.37 10.64
CA LYS A 208 -28.87 -25.84 10.68
C LYS A 208 -29.60 -26.35 9.43
N ILE A 209 -28.89 -27.10 8.59
CA ILE A 209 -29.47 -27.76 7.42
C ILE A 209 -30.10 -29.07 7.90
N GLU A 210 -31.26 -29.41 7.35
CA GLU A 210 -31.85 -30.74 7.54
C GLU A 210 -30.94 -31.77 6.85
N GLY A 211 -30.61 -32.85 7.57
CA GLY A 211 -30.23 -34.08 6.90
C GLY A 211 -31.50 -34.70 6.38
N ASP A 212 -31.49 -35.13 5.11
CA ASP A 212 -32.49 -36.06 4.58
C ASP A 212 -32.64 -37.30 5.49
#